data_AF-A0A8J3C4F6-F1
#
_entry.id   AF-A0A8J3C4F6-F1
#
_cell.length_a   1.000
_cell.length_b   1.000
_cell.length_c   1.000
_cell.angle_alpha   90.00
_cell.angle_beta   90.00
_cell.angle_gamma   90.00
#
_symmetry.space_group_name_H-M   'P 1'
#
loop_
_entity.id
_entity.type
_entity.pdbx_description
1 polymer ?
#
loop_
_entity_poly.entity_id
_entity_poly.type
_entity_poly.pdbx_seq_one_letter_code
_entity_poly.pdbx_strand_id
1 'polypeptide(L)'
;MHGGALLVAADAGLSVPYIANLENGRGNPTLSAVNSLAIALGVRLSVELAESDEPARDAPTALPESLVQFSRSARFSVEAQRLAEATRAPGTLLRERLLHAMAGMASLTTRPLSELDWHRILDTAVLLARDTHGRDGTPRPPSP
;
A
#
# COMPACT_ATOMS: atom_id res chain seq x y z
N MET A 1 17.59 17.15 7.27
CA MET A 1 16.50 16.97 8.25
C MET A 1 16.85 15.87 9.27
N HIS A 2 18.05 15.85 9.85
CA HIS A 2 18.51 14.79 10.78
C HIS A 2 18.06 14.97 12.25
N GLY A 3 17.21 15.96 12.55
CA GLY A 3 16.79 16.27 13.92
C GLY A 3 15.66 15.40 14.48
N GLY A 4 14.81 14.82 13.62
CA GLY A 4 13.64 14.04 14.05
C GLY A 4 14.00 12.66 14.61
N ALA A 5 14.85 11.91 13.90
CA ALA A 5 15.22 10.54 14.28
C ALA A 5 15.97 10.47 15.62
N LEU A 6 16.76 11.48 15.96
CA LEU A 6 17.50 11.52 17.23
C LEU A 6 16.56 11.71 18.43
N LEU A 7 15.56 12.59 18.31
CA LEU A 7 14.56 12.82 19.36
C LEU A 7 13.67 11.58 19.55
N VAL A 8 13.22 10.98 18.46
CA VAL A 8 12.41 9.74 18.52
C VAL A 8 13.22 8.57 19.10
N ALA A 9 14.50 8.46 18.78
CA ALA A 9 15.38 7.42 19.34
C ALA A 9 15.52 7.54 20.86
N ALA A 10 15.76 8.76 21.35
CA ALA A 10 15.85 9.03 22.78
C ALA A 10 14.53 8.72 23.49
N ASP A 11 13.40 9.20 22.96
CA ASP A 11 12.08 9.01 23.57
C ASP A 11 11.60 7.54 23.53
N ALA A 12 11.98 6.80 22.48
CA ALA A 12 11.65 5.38 22.35
C ALA A 12 12.63 4.45 23.12
N GLY A 13 13.72 4.98 23.68
CA GLY A 13 14.78 4.18 24.30
C GLY A 13 15.50 3.26 23.30
N LEU A 14 15.52 3.63 22.02
CA LEU A 14 16.13 2.87 20.93
C LEU A 14 17.42 3.54 20.48
N SER A 15 18.37 2.75 19.95
CA SER A 15 19.60 3.34 19.42
C SER A 15 19.34 4.02 18.07
N VAL A 16 20.01 5.14 17.82
CA VAL A 16 19.93 5.87 16.54
C VAL A 16 20.24 4.98 15.34
N PRO A 17 21.29 4.11 15.36
CA PRO A 17 21.55 3.20 14.25
C PRO A 17 20.43 2.17 14.05
N TYR A 18 19.76 1.74 15.12
CA TYR A 18 18.63 0.82 15.03
C TYR A 18 17.41 1.49 14.39
N ILE A 19 17.05 2.72 14.80
CA ILE A 19 15.99 3.50 14.14
C ILE A 19 16.31 3.74 12.66
N ALA A 20 17.54 4.14 12.33
CA ALA A 20 17.93 4.36 10.94
C ALA A 20 17.80 3.07 10.10
N ASN A 21 18.13 1.90 10.66
CA ASN A 21 17.91 0.63 9.97
C ASN A 21 16.41 0.38 9.73
N LEU A 22 15.57 0.56 10.74
CA LEU A 22 14.12 0.38 10.61
C LEU A 22 13.50 1.34 9.58
N GLU A 23 13.94 2.61 9.54
CA GLU A 23 13.51 3.60 8.54
C GLU A 23 13.91 3.20 7.11
N ASN A 24 15.03 2.51 6.95
CA ASN A 24 15.49 1.96 5.66
C ASN A 24 14.91 0.56 5.36
N GLY A 25 13.91 0.10 6.12
CA GLY A 25 13.29 -1.21 5.95
C GLY A 25 14.22 -2.39 6.29
N ARG A 26 15.27 -2.16 7.07
CA ARG A 26 16.24 -3.19 7.47
C ARG A 26 16.00 -3.63 8.91
N GLY A 27 15.94 -4.95 9.10
CA GLY A 27 15.75 -5.59 10.40
C GLY A 27 14.28 -5.94 10.67
N ASN A 28 14.07 -6.87 11.61
CA ASN A 28 12.76 -7.28 12.06
C ASN A 28 12.51 -6.69 13.46
N PRO A 29 11.76 -5.59 13.60
CA PRO A 29 11.51 -4.99 14.90
C PRO A 29 10.69 -5.95 15.77
N THR A 30 11.02 -6.02 17.05
CA THR A 30 10.17 -6.73 18.01
C THR A 30 8.89 -5.94 18.23
N LEU A 31 7.81 -6.61 18.66
CA LEU A 31 6.58 -5.90 19.03
C LEU A 31 6.82 -4.86 20.13
N SER A 32 7.77 -5.14 21.05
CA SER A 32 8.20 -4.18 22.07
C SER A 32 8.82 -2.92 21.45
N ALA A 33 9.71 -3.07 20.46
CA ALA A 33 10.31 -1.93 19.77
C ALA A 33 9.26 -1.08 19.02
N VAL A 34 8.30 -1.72 18.34
CA VAL A 34 7.18 -1.03 17.68
C VAL A 34 6.31 -0.28 18.69
N ASN A 35 6.05 -0.89 19.84
CA ASN A 35 5.29 -0.25 20.92
C ASN A 35 6.02 0.97 21.50
N SER A 36 7.33 0.89 21.74
CA SER A 36 8.12 2.03 22.21
C SER A 36 8.12 3.20 21.21
N LEU A 37 8.19 2.90 19.92
CA LEU A 37 8.06 3.92 18.86
C LEU A 37 6.68 4.58 18.86
N ALA A 38 5.61 3.78 19.00
CA ALA A 38 4.25 4.30 19.05
C ALA A 38 4.06 5.28 20.23
N ILE A 39 4.59 4.93 21.40
CA ILE A 39 4.59 5.79 22.59
C ILE A 39 5.34 7.09 22.33
N ALA A 40 6.57 7.01 21.80
CA ALA A 40 7.39 8.20 21.49
C ALA A 40 6.73 9.15 20.48
N LEU A 41 5.97 8.60 19.53
CA LEU A 41 5.25 9.37 18.50
C LEU A 41 3.86 9.85 18.96
N GLY A 42 3.40 9.46 20.16
CA GLY A 42 2.07 9.80 20.65
C GLY A 42 0.92 9.13 19.86
N VAL A 43 1.17 7.96 19.28
CA VAL A 43 0.19 7.20 18.49
C VAL A 43 -0.20 5.90 19.19
N ARG A 44 -1.36 5.34 18.82
CA ARG A 44 -1.83 4.04 19.32
C ARG A 44 -1.35 2.91 18.42
N LEU A 45 -0.71 1.89 18.98
CA LEU A 45 -0.43 0.64 18.29
C LEU A 45 -1.66 -0.28 18.35
N SER A 46 -2.14 -0.72 17.18
CA SER A 46 -3.15 -1.77 17.04
C SER A 46 -2.50 -2.95 16.31
N VAL A 47 -2.64 -4.17 16.84
CA VAL A 47 -2.07 -5.38 16.25
C VAL A 47 -3.22 -6.31 15.87
N GLU A 48 -3.27 -6.67 14.60
CA GLU A 48 -4.21 -7.64 14.06
C GLU A 48 -3.41 -8.81 13.48
N LEU A 49 -3.81 -10.04 13.82
CA LEU A 49 -3.19 -11.25 13.30
C LEU A 49 -4.15 -11.82 12.26
N ALA A 50 -3.70 -11.92 11.02
CA ALA A 50 -4.45 -12.55 9.94
C ALA A 50 -3.85 -13.93 9.63
N GLU A 51 -4.70 -14.95 9.48
CA GLU A 51 -4.27 -16.19 8.84
C GLU A 51 -3.87 -15.89 7.39
N SER A 52 -2.64 -16.23 7.04
CA SER A 52 -2.11 -16.09 5.69
C SER A 52 -1.74 -17.48 5.19
N ASP A 53 -2.53 -18.01 4.24
CA ASP A 53 -2.18 -19.21 3.46
C ASP A 53 -1.07 -18.94 2.43
N GLU A 54 -0.69 -17.67 2.26
CA GLU A 54 0.37 -17.23 1.36
C GLU A 54 1.66 -16.93 2.17
N PRO A 55 2.85 -17.34 1.69
CA PRO A 55 4.11 -16.94 2.33
C PRO A 55 4.15 -15.42 2.37
N ALA A 56 4.54 -14.87 3.53
CA ALA A 56 4.64 -13.44 3.78
C ALA A 56 5.28 -12.73 2.59
N ARG A 57 4.45 -12.08 1.76
CA ARG A 57 4.95 -11.27 0.66
C ARG A 57 5.86 -10.23 1.30
N ASP A 58 7.09 -10.16 0.79
CA ASP A 58 8.10 -9.19 1.21
C ASP A 58 7.45 -7.83 1.48
N ALA A 59 7.92 -7.18 2.55
CA ALA A 59 7.48 -5.89 3.07
C ALA A 59 6.95 -4.94 1.98
N PRO A 60 5.92 -4.10 2.27
CA PRO A 60 5.36 -3.18 1.29
C PRO A 60 6.50 -2.46 0.55
N THR A 61 6.69 -2.84 -0.72
CA THR A 61 7.73 -2.22 -1.56
C THR A 61 7.42 -0.74 -1.56
N ALA A 62 8.34 0.06 -1.02
CA ALA A 62 8.17 1.51 -0.96
C ALA A 62 7.67 2.00 -2.32
N LEU A 63 6.51 2.67 -2.34
CA LEU A 63 5.88 3.06 -3.60
C LEU A 63 6.86 3.91 -4.41
N PRO A 64 7.05 3.62 -5.71
CA PRO A 64 7.92 4.42 -6.57
C PRO A 64 7.53 5.90 -6.50
N GLU A 65 8.52 6.81 -6.41
CA GLU A 65 8.25 8.25 -6.29
C GLU A 65 7.39 8.78 -7.45
N SER A 66 7.65 8.31 -8.67
CA SER A 66 6.86 8.68 -9.85
C SER A 66 5.41 8.21 -9.76
N LEU A 67 5.13 7.08 -9.10
CA LEU A 67 3.78 6.61 -8.81
C LEU A 67 3.11 7.49 -7.75
N VAL A 68 3.84 7.88 -6.70
CA VAL A 68 3.33 8.79 -5.67
C VAL A 68 2.95 10.14 -6.29
N GLN A 69 3.79 10.68 -7.18
CA GLN A 69 3.50 11.90 -7.92
C GLN A 69 2.27 11.73 -8.83
N PHE A 70 2.21 10.64 -9.62
CA PHE A 70 1.08 10.33 -10.48
C PHE A 70 -0.24 10.18 -9.71
N SER A 71 -0.20 9.61 -8.49
CA SER A 71 -1.37 9.40 -7.63
C SER A 71 -2.05 10.68 -7.15
N ARG A 72 -1.40 11.84 -7.35
CA ARG A 72 -1.95 13.18 -7.06
C ARG A 72 -2.71 13.77 -8.25
N SER A 73 -2.69 13.10 -9.41
CA SER A 73 -3.39 13.56 -10.61
C SER A 73 -4.92 13.49 -10.47
N ALA A 74 -5.61 14.38 -11.17
CA ALA A 74 -7.08 14.38 -11.24
C ALA A 74 -7.61 13.06 -11.83
N ARG A 75 -6.93 12.49 -12.82
CA ARG A 75 -7.37 11.23 -13.44
C ARG A 75 -7.34 10.07 -12.45
N PHE A 76 -6.25 9.92 -11.70
CA PHE A 76 -6.13 8.85 -10.72
C PHE A 76 -7.23 8.96 -9.64
N SER A 77 -7.45 10.16 -9.11
CA SER A 77 -8.49 10.39 -8.09
C SER A 77 -9.90 10.10 -8.61
N VAL A 78 -10.23 10.52 -9.84
CA VAL A 78 -11.52 10.22 -10.48
C VAL A 78 -11.75 8.72 -10.65
N GLU A 79 -10.76 7.97 -11.15
CA GLU A 79 -10.93 6.52 -11.35
C GLU A 79 -10.99 5.75 -10.02
N ALA A 80 -10.19 6.14 -9.02
CA ALA A 80 -10.28 5.55 -7.69
C ALA A 80 -11.66 5.78 -7.05
N GLN A 81 -12.21 6.99 -7.19
CA GLN A 81 -13.55 7.32 -6.68
C GLN A 81 -14.65 6.54 -7.43
N ARG A 82 -14.58 6.46 -8.75
CA ARG A 82 -15.52 5.66 -9.56
C ARG A 82 -15.51 4.19 -9.17
N LEU A 83 -14.33 3.62 -8.90
CA LEU A 83 -14.20 2.24 -8.47
C LEU A 83 -14.77 2.03 -7.06
N ALA A 84 -14.56 2.98 -6.15
CA ALA A 84 -15.13 2.96 -4.81
C ALA A 84 -16.66 2.98 -4.84
N GLU A 85 -17.26 3.83 -5.69
CA GLU A 85 -18.71 3.90 -5.89
C GLU A 85 -19.26 2.60 -6.48
N ALA A 86 -18.60 2.06 -7.51
CA ALA A 86 -19.02 0.80 -8.14
C ALA A 86 -18.97 -0.40 -7.18
N THR A 87 -17.99 -0.42 -6.27
CA THR A 87 -17.78 -1.51 -5.30
C THR A 87 -18.42 -1.26 -3.93
N ARG A 88 -19.06 -0.09 -3.73
CA ARG A 88 -19.60 0.38 -2.44
C ARG A 88 -18.61 0.28 -1.27
N ALA A 89 -17.34 0.53 -1.53
CA ALA A 89 -16.30 0.47 -0.52
C ALA A 89 -15.69 1.86 -0.27
N PRO A 90 -15.00 2.06 0.88
CA PRO A 90 -14.41 3.36 1.21
C PRO A 90 -13.40 3.81 0.15
N GLY A 91 -13.46 5.09 -0.24
CA GLY A 91 -12.57 5.64 -1.28
C GLY A 91 -11.09 5.55 -0.93
N THR A 92 -10.73 5.72 0.35
CA THR A 92 -9.36 5.55 0.86
C THR A 92 -8.84 4.13 0.64
N LEU A 93 -9.67 3.13 0.94
CA LEU A 93 -9.33 1.71 0.76
C LEU A 93 -9.10 1.38 -0.72
N LEU A 94 -9.97 1.84 -1.63
CA LEU A 94 -9.79 1.58 -3.07
C LEU A 94 -8.57 2.29 -3.63
N ARG A 95 -8.32 3.52 -3.18
CA ARG A 95 -7.13 4.28 -3.52
C ARG A 95 -5.85 3.52 -3.13
N GLU A 96 -5.79 3.02 -1.90
CA GLU A 96 -4.64 2.23 -1.41
C GLU A 96 -4.48 0.92 -2.18
N ARG A 97 -5.57 0.19 -2.42
CA ARG A 97 -5.54 -1.05 -3.21
C ARG A 97 -5.05 -0.81 -4.63
N LEU A 98 -5.50 0.26 -5.28
CA LEU A 98 -5.02 0.64 -6.61
C LEU A 98 -3.53 0.97 -6.60
N LEU A 99 -3.04 1.72 -5.60
CA LEU A 99 -1.60 2.02 -5.51
C LEU A 99 -0.75 0.76 -5.37
N HIS A 100 -1.16 -0.18 -4.52
CA HIS A 100 -0.45 -1.44 -4.34
C HIS A 100 -0.49 -2.29 -5.62
N ALA A 101 -1.64 -2.37 -6.30
CA ALA A 101 -1.75 -3.08 -7.57
C ALA A 101 -0.86 -2.45 -8.66
N MET A 102 -0.85 -1.12 -8.76
CA MET A 102 0.01 -0.38 -9.68
C MET A 102 1.49 -0.59 -9.39
N ALA A 103 1.90 -0.58 -8.11
CA ALA A 103 3.27 -0.87 -7.70
C ALA A 103 3.68 -2.32 -8.04
N GLY A 104 2.79 -3.30 -7.80
CA GLY A 104 3.03 -4.70 -8.17
C GLY A 104 3.12 -4.94 -9.68
N MET A 105 2.39 -4.18 -10.49
CA MET A 105 2.56 -4.25 -11.96
C MET A 105 3.87 -3.59 -12.40
N ALA A 106 4.28 -2.50 -11.75
CA ALA A 106 5.53 -1.83 -12.05
C ALA A 106 6.76 -2.68 -11.75
N SER A 107 6.71 -3.55 -10.75
CA SER A 107 7.82 -4.47 -10.40
C SER A 107 8.11 -5.51 -11.48
N LEU A 108 7.22 -5.71 -12.44
CA LEU A 108 7.47 -6.54 -13.63
C LEU A 108 8.42 -5.89 -14.63
N THR A 109 8.76 -4.62 -14.42
CA THR A 109 9.56 -3.82 -15.33
C THR A 109 10.90 -3.45 -14.69
N THR A 110 11.98 -3.48 -15.48
CA THR A 110 13.33 -3.11 -15.04
C THR A 110 13.74 -1.70 -15.47
N ARG A 111 12.89 -1.03 -16.26
CA ARG A 111 13.13 0.33 -16.78
C ARG A 111 12.35 1.37 -15.97
N PRO A 112 12.82 2.62 -15.93
CA PRO A 112 12.01 3.71 -15.39
C PRO A 112 10.70 3.84 -16.20
N LEU A 113 9.59 4.00 -15.47
CA LEU A 113 8.25 4.18 -16.03
C LEU A 113 7.97 5.66 -16.25
N SER A 114 7.47 5.97 -17.43
CA SER A 114 6.98 7.31 -17.79
C SER A 114 5.56 7.52 -17.24
N GLU A 115 5.09 8.77 -17.26
CA GLU A 115 3.70 9.10 -16.94
C GLU A 115 2.70 8.35 -17.83
N LEU A 116 3.01 8.17 -19.12
CA LEU A 116 2.19 7.39 -20.03
C LEU A 116 2.12 5.92 -19.63
N ASP A 117 3.22 5.35 -19.12
CA ASP A 117 3.21 3.98 -18.60
C ASP A 117 2.29 3.87 -17.38
N TRP A 118 2.28 4.86 -16.49
CA TRP A 118 1.36 4.89 -15.34
C TRP A 118 -0.11 4.97 -15.74
N HIS A 119 -0.44 5.72 -16.79
CA HIS A 119 -1.80 5.71 -17.35
C HIS A 119 -2.20 4.32 -17.84
N ARG A 120 -1.31 3.62 -18.56
CA ARG A 120 -1.58 2.27 -19.06
C ARG A 120 -1.77 1.26 -17.92
N ILE A 121 -0.94 1.35 -16.89
CA ILE A 121 -1.02 0.50 -15.71
C ILE A 121 -2.33 0.78 -14.95
N LEU A 122 -2.73 2.04 -14.78
CA LEU A 122 -4.00 2.41 -14.16
C LEU A 122 -5.19 1.82 -14.94
N ASP A 123 -5.20 1.98 -16.26
CA ASP A 123 -6.28 1.44 -17.11
C ASP A 123 -6.37 -0.09 -16.97
N THR A 124 -5.22 -0.77 -16.92
CA THR A 124 -5.14 -2.22 -16.69
C THR A 124 -5.69 -2.63 -15.32
N ALA A 125 -5.28 -1.94 -14.25
CA ALA A 125 -5.79 -2.17 -12.90
C ALA A 125 -7.31 -2.00 -12.82
N VAL A 126 -7.83 -0.92 -13.40
CA VAL A 126 -9.26 -0.59 -13.38
C VAL A 126 -10.06 -1.62 -14.18
N LEU A 127 -9.56 -2.07 -15.33
CA LEU A 127 -10.20 -3.12 -16.13
C LEU A 127 -10.30 -4.44 -15.35
N LEU A 128 -9.21 -4.88 -14.73
CA LEU A 128 -9.19 -6.10 -13.90
C LEU A 128 -10.13 -6.00 -12.69
N ALA A 129 -10.16 -4.85 -12.02
CA ALA A 129 -11.02 -4.63 -10.86
C ALA A 129 -12.52 -4.63 -11.23
N ARG A 130 -12.87 -4.23 -12.46
CA ARG A 130 -14.26 -4.28 -12.95
C ARG A 130 -14.66 -5.69 -13.42
N ASP A 131 -13.77 -6.39 -14.09
CA ASP A 131 -14.03 -7.75 -14.59
C ASP A 131 -14.24 -8.76 -13.46
N THR A 132 -13.47 -8.63 -12.37
CA THR A 132 -13.65 -9.46 -11.18
C THR A 132 -15.03 -9.28 -10.53
N HIS A 133 -15.59 -8.08 -10.51
CA HIS A 133 -16.94 -7.84 -9.99
C HIS A 133 -18.07 -8.35 -10.91
N GLY A 134 -17.82 -8.41 -12.23
CA GLY A 134 -18.81 -8.91 -13.19
C GLY A 134 -19.09 -10.41 -13.08
N ARG A 135 -18.22 -11.20 -12.42
CA ARG A 135 -18.37 -12.66 -12.31
C ARG A 135 -19.13 -13.14 -11.07
N ASP A 136 -19.29 -12.30 -10.05
CA ASP A 136 -19.95 -12.68 -8.78
C ASP A 136 -21.48 -12.57 -8.81
N GLY A 137 -22.08 -12.18 -9.94
CA GLY A 137 -23.51 -11.91 -10.07
C GLY A 137 -24.20 -12.72 -11.16
N THR A 138 -24.35 -14.04 -11.00
CA THR A 138 -25.53 -14.82 -11.45
C THR A 138 -25.31 -16.33 -11.23
N PRO A 139 -26.04 -17.00 -10.32
CA PRO A 139 -26.15 -18.45 -10.40
C PRO A 139 -26.90 -18.81 -11.68
N ARG A 140 -26.22 -19.55 -12.58
CA ARG A 140 -26.83 -20.13 -13.78
C ARG A 140 -27.99 -21.02 -13.32
N PRO A 141 -29.25 -20.76 -13.72
CA PRO A 141 -30.36 -21.64 -13.37
C PRO A 141 -30.12 -23.03 -13.97
N PRO A 142 -30.52 -24.11 -13.28
CA PRO A 142 -30.40 -25.45 -13.83
C PRO A 142 -31.22 -25.54 -15.12
N SER A 143 -30.60 -26.08 -16.17
CA SER A 143 -31.25 -26.42 -17.43
C SER A 143 -32.37 -27.46 -17.18
N PRO A 144 -33.45 -27.43 -17.99
CA PRO A 144 -34.64 -28.26 -17.79
C PRO A 144 -34.37 -29.77 -17.91
#